data_AF-A0A0N1BAV6-F1
#
_entry.id   AF-A0A0N1BAV6-F1
#
_cell.length_a   1.000
_cell.length_b   1.000
_cell.length_c   1.000
_cell.angle_alpha   90.00
_cell.angle_beta   90.00
_cell.angle_gamma   90.00
#
_symmetry.space_group_name_H-M   'P 1'
#
loop_
_entity.id
_entity.type
_entity.pdbx_description
1 polymer ?
#
loop_
_entity_poly.entity_id
_entity_poly.type
_entity_poly.pdbx_seq_one_letter_code
_entity_poly.pdbx_strand_id
1 'polypeptide(L)'
;MKARSIPVRSPAITPEIMLRAYAAGIFPMAETADDPNLFWVEPELRGVIPLDRFHLSTRLARTVRADRFEVRVDGDFDAVIAACAEPRPDRPETWINHRIREIFGALFRIGHVHTVECWRDGALVGGLYGLALGGAFFGESMFHRETDASKVALVHLVARLRLGGYSLLDAQFQTAHLAQFGTQEVPRAAYRGLLERALAKPGDWAIWGPDRPLSGAQAVAALPPR
;
A
#
# COMPACT_ATOMS: atom_id res chain seq x y z
N MET A 1 10.16 -48.18 -19.89
CA MET A 1 9.46 -46.89 -20.06
C MET A 1 10.44 -45.77 -19.75
N LYS A 2 10.80 -44.91 -20.72
CA LYS A 2 11.62 -43.72 -20.45
C LYS A 2 10.70 -42.58 -20.04
N ALA A 3 10.78 -42.16 -18.77
CA ALA A 3 10.11 -40.96 -18.31
C ALA A 3 10.62 -39.78 -19.14
N ARG A 4 9.72 -39.14 -19.89
CA ARG A 4 10.01 -37.86 -20.55
C ARG A 4 9.98 -36.79 -19.47
N SER A 5 11.12 -36.18 -19.18
CA SER A 5 11.16 -34.94 -18.41
C SER A 5 10.51 -33.85 -19.24
N ILE A 6 9.29 -33.45 -18.87
CA ILE A 6 8.68 -32.23 -19.38
C ILE A 6 9.38 -31.09 -18.64
N PRO A 7 10.01 -30.14 -19.33
CA PRO A 7 10.58 -28.97 -18.66
C PRO A 7 9.45 -28.18 -18.01
N VAL A 8 9.39 -28.24 -16.68
CA VAL A 8 8.53 -27.36 -15.90
C VAL A 8 9.19 -25.98 -15.96
N ARG A 9 8.65 -25.08 -16.79
CA ARG A 9 8.98 -23.65 -16.68
C ARG A 9 8.72 -23.25 -15.23
N SER A 10 9.66 -22.53 -14.59
CA SER A 10 9.45 -21.98 -13.24
C SER A 10 8.03 -21.46 -13.12
N PRO A 11 7.24 -21.90 -12.12
CA PRO A 11 5.82 -21.60 -12.07
C PRO A 11 5.64 -20.09 -12.15
N ALA A 12 4.78 -19.65 -13.07
CA ALA A 12 4.49 -18.24 -13.21
C ALA A 12 3.91 -17.74 -11.87
N ILE A 13 4.44 -16.63 -11.34
CA ILE A 13 3.86 -15.96 -10.17
C ILE A 13 2.46 -15.46 -10.59
N THR A 14 1.41 -16.10 -10.07
CA THR A 14 0.01 -15.71 -10.27
C THR A 14 -0.49 -14.83 -9.12
N PRO A 15 -1.64 -14.15 -9.27
CA PRO A 15 -2.30 -13.43 -8.18
C PRO A 15 -2.48 -14.28 -6.90
N GLU A 16 -2.83 -15.56 -7.03
CA GLU A 16 -3.03 -16.45 -5.88
C GLU A 16 -1.71 -16.78 -5.17
N ILE A 17 -0.63 -16.95 -5.92
CA ILE A 17 0.72 -17.11 -5.34
C ILE A 17 1.13 -15.83 -4.62
N MET A 18 0.82 -14.68 -5.20
CA MET A 18 1.09 -13.38 -4.59
C MET A 18 0.38 -13.26 -3.24
N LEU A 19 -0.93 -13.51 -3.19
CA LEU A 19 -1.70 -13.47 -1.94
C LEU A 19 -1.15 -14.42 -0.87
N ARG A 20 -0.71 -15.63 -1.26
CA ARG A 20 -0.07 -16.58 -0.34
C ARG A 20 1.27 -16.07 0.18
N ALA A 21 2.07 -15.41 -0.66
CA ALA A 21 3.31 -14.79 -0.23
C ALA A 21 3.04 -13.68 0.80
N TYR A 22 2.08 -12.78 0.53
CA TYR A 22 1.67 -11.75 1.48
C TYR A 22 1.15 -12.33 2.80
N ALA A 23 0.34 -13.40 2.74
CA ALA A 23 -0.11 -14.11 3.94
C ALA A 23 1.04 -14.72 4.76
N ALA A 24 2.17 -15.02 4.12
CA ALA A 24 3.40 -15.50 4.75
C ALA A 24 4.36 -14.36 5.18
N GLY A 25 4.00 -13.09 4.95
CA GLY A 25 4.85 -11.94 5.25
C GLY A 25 5.95 -11.68 4.21
N ILE A 26 5.80 -12.22 3.01
CA ILE A 26 6.77 -12.12 1.90
C ILE A 26 6.16 -11.26 0.80
N PHE A 27 6.97 -10.37 0.20
CA PHE A 27 6.51 -9.49 -0.88
C PHE A 27 7.49 -9.52 -2.07
N PRO A 28 7.01 -9.26 -3.29
CA PRO A 28 7.83 -9.28 -4.50
C PRO A 28 8.58 -7.95 -4.68
N MET A 29 9.76 -8.02 -5.29
CA MET A 29 10.43 -6.86 -5.88
C MET A 29 11.11 -7.28 -7.19
N ALA A 30 11.37 -6.32 -8.08
CA ALA A 30 12.28 -6.49 -9.22
C ALA A 30 13.54 -5.64 -9.00
N GLU A 31 14.63 -5.94 -9.69
CA GLU A 31 15.83 -5.11 -9.60
C GLU A 31 15.59 -3.75 -10.26
N THR A 32 14.97 -3.76 -11.44
CA THR A 32 14.68 -2.56 -12.25
C THR A 32 13.31 -2.67 -12.93
N ALA A 33 12.89 -1.58 -13.59
CA ALA A 33 11.64 -1.54 -14.33
C ALA A 33 11.59 -2.50 -15.52
N ASP A 34 12.76 -2.78 -16.12
CA ASP A 34 12.92 -3.60 -17.32
C ASP A 34 13.36 -5.03 -17.01
N ASP A 35 13.70 -5.35 -15.76
CA ASP A 35 14.02 -6.72 -15.34
C ASP A 35 12.76 -7.59 -15.42
N PRO A 36 12.74 -8.67 -16.22
CA PRO A 36 11.58 -9.56 -16.32
C PRO A 36 11.38 -10.45 -15.09
N ASN A 37 12.36 -10.49 -14.17
CA ASN A 37 12.34 -11.36 -13.00
C ASN A 37 11.75 -10.65 -11.78
N LEU A 38 11.32 -11.48 -10.83
CA LEU A 38 10.90 -11.05 -9.51
C LEU A 38 11.66 -11.88 -8.48
N PHE A 39 12.05 -11.25 -7.38
CA PHE A 39 12.58 -11.91 -6.22
C PHE A 39 11.68 -11.64 -5.00
N TRP A 40 11.71 -12.57 -4.07
CA TRP A 40 10.91 -12.51 -2.84
C TRP A 40 11.73 -11.92 -1.71
N VAL A 41 11.12 -11.00 -0.96
CA VAL A 41 11.77 -10.29 0.13
C VAL A 41 11.07 -10.60 1.46
N GLU A 42 11.88 -10.97 2.46
CA GLU A 42 11.46 -11.17 3.85
C GLU A 42 12.53 -10.54 4.77
N PRO A 43 12.39 -9.27 5.16
CA PRO A 43 13.42 -8.59 5.94
C PRO A 43 13.47 -9.09 7.39
N GLU A 44 14.62 -8.93 8.06
CA GLU A 44 14.76 -9.24 9.49
C GLU A 44 14.02 -8.22 10.37
N LEU A 45 13.99 -6.97 9.95
CA LEU A 45 13.22 -5.88 10.55
C LEU A 45 12.14 -5.43 9.55
N ARG A 46 10.89 -5.41 10.00
CA ARG A 46 9.74 -5.01 9.19
C ARG A 46 9.22 -3.65 9.62
N GLY A 47 9.04 -2.74 8.68
CA GLY A 47 8.42 -1.43 8.90
C GLY A 47 6.91 -1.56 9.07
N VAL A 48 6.36 -1.03 10.16
CA VAL A 48 4.91 -1.01 10.45
C VAL A 48 4.49 0.38 10.87
N ILE A 49 3.39 0.87 10.30
CA ILE A 49 2.76 2.12 10.72
C ILE A 49 1.69 1.79 11.78
N PRO A 50 1.83 2.24 13.03
CA PRO A 50 0.86 1.92 14.07
C PRO A 50 -0.45 2.66 13.83
N LEU A 51 -1.55 1.93 13.60
CA LEU A 51 -2.88 2.51 13.39
C LEU A 51 -3.44 3.17 14.66
N ASP A 52 -3.07 2.69 15.84
CA ASP A 52 -3.49 3.20 17.16
C ASP A 52 -2.63 4.37 17.66
N ARG A 53 -1.43 4.55 17.10
CA ARG A 53 -0.47 5.61 17.47
C ARG A 53 0.06 6.40 16.28
N PHE A 54 -0.72 6.49 15.21
CA PHE A 54 -0.34 7.19 14.00
C PHE A 54 0.00 8.67 14.30
N HIS A 55 1.21 9.09 13.98
CA HIS A 55 1.64 10.45 14.26
C HIS A 55 1.19 11.40 13.16
N LEU A 56 0.19 12.23 13.45
CA LEU A 56 -0.24 13.30 12.56
C LEU A 56 0.22 14.67 13.09
N SER A 57 1.14 15.33 12.38
CA SER A 57 1.59 16.69 12.71
C SER A 57 0.45 17.72 12.63
N THR A 58 0.51 18.81 13.41
CA THR A 58 -0.56 19.83 13.45
C THR A 58 -0.70 20.52 12.11
N ARG A 59 0.44 20.80 11.46
CA ARG A 59 0.52 21.37 10.13
C ARG A 59 -0.17 20.47 9.11
N LEU A 60 0.16 19.18 9.09
CA LEU A 60 -0.46 18.24 8.15
C LEU A 60 -1.96 18.05 8.45
N ALA A 61 -2.36 18.00 9.72
CA ALA A 61 -3.78 17.93 10.08
C ALA A 61 -4.57 19.14 9.55
N ARG A 62 -3.98 20.34 9.54
CA ARG A 62 -4.58 21.53 8.93
C ARG A 62 -4.63 21.40 7.40
N THR A 63 -3.57 20.90 6.77
CA THR A 63 -3.55 20.65 5.32
C THR A 63 -4.65 19.68 4.90
N VAL A 64 -4.82 18.58 5.63
CA VAL A 64 -5.86 17.57 5.35
C VAL A 64 -7.25 18.19 5.49
N ARG A 65 -7.55 18.89 6.61
CA ARG A 65 -8.84 19.55 6.83
C ARG A 65 -9.17 20.68 5.85
N ALA A 66 -8.20 21.15 5.09
CA ALA A 66 -8.43 22.20 4.10
C ALA A 66 -9.04 21.65 2.80
N ASP A 67 -9.15 20.31 2.64
CA ASP A 67 -9.79 19.66 1.49
C ASP A 67 -9.29 20.21 0.14
N ARG A 68 -7.98 20.47 0.06
CA ARG A 68 -7.32 21.00 -1.14
C ARG A 68 -7.22 20.00 -2.29
N PHE A 69 -7.37 18.72 -1.97
CA PHE A 69 -7.37 17.62 -2.93
C PHE A 69 -8.71 16.91 -2.83
N GLU A 70 -9.29 16.58 -3.97
CA GLU A 70 -10.37 15.61 -4.05
C GLU A 70 -9.77 14.22 -3.82
N VAL A 71 -10.17 13.56 -2.74
CA VAL A 71 -9.67 12.21 -2.42
C VAL A 71 -10.60 11.16 -3.00
N ARG A 72 -10.06 10.32 -3.89
CA ARG A 72 -10.75 9.16 -4.47
C ARG A 72 -10.11 7.86 -4.01
N VAL A 73 -10.86 6.77 -4.12
CA VAL A 73 -10.33 5.42 -3.90
C VAL A 73 -10.76 4.52 -5.03
N ASP A 74 -9.89 3.61 -5.43
CA ASP A 74 -10.11 2.62 -6.47
C ASP A 74 -10.63 3.21 -7.80
N GLY A 75 -10.25 4.46 -8.09
CA GLY A 75 -10.74 5.22 -9.23
C GLY A 75 -9.90 5.04 -10.48
N ASP A 76 -8.57 5.01 -10.32
CA ASP A 76 -7.62 4.86 -11.43
C ASP A 76 -6.33 4.14 -11.01
N PHE A 77 -6.42 2.82 -10.86
CA PHE A 77 -5.28 1.98 -10.49
C PHE A 77 -4.11 2.10 -11.47
N ASP A 78 -4.39 2.08 -12.78
CA ASP A 78 -3.35 2.09 -13.81
C ASP A 78 -2.55 3.40 -13.78
N ALA A 79 -3.21 4.54 -13.58
CA ALA A 79 -2.52 5.82 -13.42
C ALA A 79 -1.69 5.88 -12.11
N VAL A 80 -2.22 5.35 -11.01
CA VAL A 80 -1.51 5.32 -9.71
C VAL A 80 -0.25 4.46 -9.78
N ILE A 81 -0.33 3.23 -10.28
CA ILE A 81 0.83 2.34 -10.35
C ILE A 81 1.86 2.84 -11.37
N ALA A 82 1.42 3.43 -12.48
CA ALA A 82 2.30 4.07 -13.44
C ALA A 82 3.07 5.23 -12.79
N ALA A 83 2.39 6.11 -12.05
CA ALA A 83 3.02 7.23 -11.37
C ALA A 83 3.94 6.81 -10.22
N CYS A 84 3.64 5.71 -9.52
CA CYS A 84 4.55 5.09 -8.56
C CYS A 84 5.80 4.51 -9.21
N ALA A 85 5.71 4.10 -10.47
CA ALA A 85 6.81 3.53 -11.23
C ALA A 85 7.67 4.58 -11.97
N GLU A 86 7.31 5.86 -11.91
CA GLU A 86 8.10 6.93 -12.53
C GLU A 86 9.46 7.10 -11.82
N PRO A 87 10.56 7.26 -12.58
CA PRO A 87 11.85 7.69 -12.05
C PRO A 87 11.72 9.02 -11.29
N ARG A 88 12.49 9.17 -10.21
CA ARG A 88 12.62 10.42 -9.45
C ARG A 88 14.07 10.86 -9.38
N PRO A 89 14.36 12.16 -9.16
CA PRO A 89 15.73 12.65 -9.05
C PRO A 89 16.57 11.92 -7.98
N ASP A 90 15.94 11.52 -6.88
CA ASP A 90 16.54 10.75 -5.77
C ASP A 90 16.47 9.23 -5.96
N ARG A 91 15.74 8.77 -6.99
CA ARG A 91 15.50 7.36 -7.29
C ARG A 91 15.33 7.16 -8.81
N PRO A 92 16.43 7.08 -9.58
CA PRO A 92 16.37 7.01 -11.03
C PRO A 92 15.79 5.68 -11.55
N GLU A 93 15.79 4.63 -10.72
CA GLU A 93 15.26 3.32 -11.07
C GLU A 93 14.14 2.89 -10.13
N THR A 94 13.10 2.27 -10.70
CA THR A 94 11.99 1.68 -9.95
C THR A 94 12.09 0.16 -9.93
N TRP A 95 11.58 -0.46 -8.86
CA TRP A 95 11.41 -1.91 -8.76
C TRP A 95 10.07 -2.37 -9.38
N ILE A 96 9.20 -1.43 -9.78
CA ILE A 96 7.87 -1.72 -10.33
C ILE A 96 7.98 -2.02 -11.83
N ASN A 97 8.35 -3.27 -12.13
CA ASN A 97 8.44 -3.77 -13.50
C ASN A 97 7.07 -4.10 -14.10
N HIS A 98 7.06 -4.49 -15.38
CA HIS A 98 5.85 -4.88 -16.11
C HIS A 98 5.05 -5.98 -15.38
N ARG A 99 5.75 -7.00 -14.86
CA ARG A 99 5.12 -8.15 -14.23
C ARG A 99 4.40 -7.80 -12.92
N ILE A 100 4.98 -6.91 -12.12
CA ILE A 100 4.31 -6.35 -10.93
C ILE A 100 3.03 -5.62 -11.36
N ARG A 101 3.10 -4.78 -12.39
CA ARG A 101 1.91 -4.05 -12.87
C ARG A 101 0.79 -5.00 -13.30
N GLU A 102 1.13 -6.06 -14.04
CA GLU A 102 0.16 -7.08 -14.47
C GLU A 102 -0.50 -7.81 -13.28
N ILE A 103 0.31 -8.29 -12.32
CA ILE A 103 -0.19 -9.06 -11.18
C ILE A 103 -1.03 -8.17 -10.27
N PHE A 104 -0.56 -6.96 -9.95
CA PHE A 104 -1.31 -6.03 -9.11
C PHE A 104 -2.57 -5.51 -9.80
N GLY A 105 -2.55 -5.32 -11.12
CA GLY A 105 -3.76 -5.01 -11.88
C GLY A 105 -4.78 -6.15 -11.86
N ALA A 106 -4.32 -7.40 -11.91
CA ALA A 106 -5.20 -8.54 -11.74
C ALA A 106 -5.77 -8.62 -10.31
N LEU A 107 -4.96 -8.36 -9.29
CA LEU A 107 -5.38 -8.30 -7.89
C LEU A 107 -6.35 -7.15 -7.61
N PHE A 108 -6.18 -6.01 -8.28
CA PHE A 108 -7.09 -4.87 -8.22
C PHE A 108 -8.47 -5.26 -8.75
N ARG A 109 -8.52 -5.90 -9.93
CA ARG A 109 -9.78 -6.36 -10.55
C ARG A 109 -10.56 -7.37 -9.69
N ILE A 110 -9.88 -8.15 -8.84
CA ILE A 110 -10.53 -9.09 -7.93
C ILE A 110 -10.69 -8.54 -6.50
N GLY A 111 -10.46 -7.25 -6.28
CA GLY A 111 -10.77 -6.55 -5.02
C GLY A 111 -9.75 -6.74 -3.89
N HIS A 112 -8.51 -7.11 -4.21
CA HIS A 112 -7.44 -7.24 -3.22
C HIS A 112 -6.45 -6.07 -3.21
N VAL A 113 -6.31 -5.36 -4.32
CA VAL A 113 -5.47 -4.16 -4.38
C VAL A 113 -6.37 -2.94 -4.39
N HIS A 114 -5.95 -1.91 -3.68
CA HIS A 114 -6.70 -0.67 -3.55
C HIS A 114 -5.80 0.55 -3.70
N THR A 115 -6.40 1.66 -4.10
CA THR A 115 -5.73 2.96 -4.24
C THR A 115 -6.35 4.01 -3.33
N VAL A 116 -5.52 4.97 -2.93
CA VAL A 116 -5.98 6.25 -2.38
C VAL A 116 -5.34 7.34 -3.22
N GLU A 117 -6.16 8.17 -3.83
CA GLU A 117 -5.78 9.10 -4.87
C GLU A 117 -6.08 10.53 -4.44
N CYS A 118 -5.17 11.45 -4.73
CA CYS A 118 -5.36 12.88 -4.54
C CYS A 118 -5.45 13.55 -5.90
N TRP A 119 -6.62 14.10 -6.20
CA TRP A 119 -6.93 14.81 -7.44
C TRP A 119 -7.03 16.31 -7.19
N ARG A 120 -6.61 17.11 -8.16
CA ARG A 120 -6.79 18.56 -8.15
C ARG A 120 -7.00 19.04 -9.57
N ASP A 121 -8.06 19.82 -9.76
CA ASP A 121 -8.42 20.40 -11.07
C ASP A 121 -8.47 19.33 -12.19
N GLY A 122 -8.97 18.12 -11.85
CA GLY A 122 -9.07 16.98 -12.76
C GLY A 122 -7.76 16.19 -12.99
N ALA A 123 -6.64 16.59 -12.38
CA ALA A 123 -5.36 15.92 -12.49
C ALA A 123 -5.03 15.07 -11.26
N LEU A 124 -4.47 13.88 -11.48
CA LEU A 124 -3.93 13.02 -10.41
C LEU A 124 -2.57 13.57 -9.95
N VAL A 125 -2.54 14.14 -8.74
CA VAL A 125 -1.36 14.87 -8.20
C VAL A 125 -0.67 14.15 -7.04
N GLY A 126 -1.18 13.01 -6.63
CA GLY A 126 -0.53 12.12 -5.68
C GLY A 126 -1.42 10.95 -5.31
N GLY A 127 -0.85 9.99 -4.60
CA GLY A 127 -1.60 8.82 -4.17
C GLY A 127 -0.70 7.70 -3.72
N LEU A 128 -1.33 6.58 -3.40
CA LEU A 128 -0.70 5.33 -3.03
C LEU A 128 -1.55 4.16 -3.49
N TYR A 129 -0.93 2.99 -3.58
CA TYR A 129 -1.65 1.73 -3.69
C TYR A 129 -1.13 0.72 -2.67
N GLY A 130 -1.95 -0.27 -2.38
CA GLY A 130 -1.58 -1.36 -1.49
C GLY A 130 -2.51 -2.56 -1.62
N LEU A 131 -2.15 -3.64 -0.94
CA LEU A 131 -2.89 -4.89 -0.93
C LEU A 131 -3.62 -5.05 0.40
N ALA A 132 -4.91 -5.42 0.36
CA ALA A 132 -5.70 -5.78 1.53
C ALA A 132 -5.89 -7.31 1.60
N LEU A 133 -5.62 -7.87 2.76
CA LEU A 133 -5.86 -9.28 3.05
C LEU A 133 -6.24 -9.46 4.53
N GLY A 134 -7.45 -9.96 4.79
CA GLY A 134 -8.01 -9.94 6.14
C GLY A 134 -8.00 -8.52 6.71
N GLY A 135 -7.58 -8.37 7.96
CA GLY A 135 -7.38 -7.10 8.65
C GLY A 135 -5.98 -6.52 8.48
N ALA A 136 -5.21 -6.96 7.49
CA ALA A 136 -3.90 -6.42 7.13
C ALA A 136 -3.97 -5.62 5.82
N PHE A 137 -3.26 -4.49 5.79
CA PHE A 137 -3.03 -3.71 4.60
C PHE A 137 -1.53 -3.54 4.38
N PHE A 138 -1.05 -3.88 3.18
CA PHE A 138 0.34 -3.78 2.77
C PHE A 138 0.47 -2.57 1.83
N GLY A 139 1.04 -1.47 2.32
CA GLY A 139 1.26 -0.27 1.50
C GLY A 139 2.42 -0.49 0.56
N GLU A 140 2.19 -0.57 -0.75
CA GLU A 140 3.25 -0.95 -1.71
C GLU A 140 4.10 0.23 -2.14
N SER A 141 3.45 1.31 -2.58
CA SER A 141 4.15 2.49 -3.05
C SER A 141 3.27 3.71 -3.01
N MET A 142 3.90 4.88 -3.04
CA MET A 142 3.24 6.17 -3.07
C MET A 142 3.99 7.16 -3.94
N PHE A 143 3.26 8.12 -4.50
CA PHE A 143 3.80 9.19 -5.33
C PHE A 143 3.11 10.52 -5.03
N HIS A 144 3.80 11.59 -5.40
CA HIS A 144 3.25 12.93 -5.38
C HIS A 144 3.87 13.75 -6.51
N ARG A 145 3.06 14.64 -7.06
CA ARG A 145 3.44 15.70 -8.00
C ARG A 145 3.19 17.08 -7.39
N GLU A 146 2.32 17.15 -6.38
CA GLU A 146 2.14 18.33 -5.53
C GLU A 146 2.54 18.08 -4.08
N THR A 147 3.01 19.14 -3.42
CA THR A 147 3.38 19.11 -2.00
C THR A 147 2.24 18.59 -1.13
N ASP A 148 2.60 17.67 -0.23
CA ASP A 148 1.71 17.00 0.74
C ASP A 148 0.66 16.04 0.14
N ALA A 149 0.53 15.88 -1.18
CA ALA A 149 -0.50 15.01 -1.78
C ALA A 149 -0.39 13.54 -1.29
N SER A 150 0.79 12.92 -1.34
CA SER A 150 0.96 11.53 -0.85
C SER A 150 0.73 11.41 0.67
N LYS A 151 1.00 12.47 1.43
CA LYS A 151 0.78 12.49 2.88
C LYS A 151 -0.71 12.58 3.21
N VAL A 152 -1.46 13.36 2.43
CA VAL A 152 -2.93 13.41 2.51
C VAL A 152 -3.48 12.03 2.16
N ALA A 153 -3.04 11.40 1.07
CA ALA A 153 -3.44 10.03 0.72
C ALA A 153 -3.17 9.04 1.87
N LEU A 154 -2.00 9.11 2.51
CA LEU A 154 -1.68 8.26 3.67
C LEU A 154 -2.59 8.52 4.88
N VAL A 155 -2.93 9.77 5.17
CA VAL A 155 -3.88 10.10 6.25
C VAL A 155 -5.26 9.50 5.98
N HIS A 156 -5.75 9.62 4.74
CA HIS A 156 -7.03 9.03 4.35
C HIS A 156 -6.98 7.49 4.34
N LEU A 157 -5.85 6.89 3.96
CA LEU A 157 -5.62 5.44 4.11
C LEU A 157 -5.78 5.03 5.58
N VAL A 158 -5.02 5.65 6.50
CA VAL A 158 -5.06 5.26 7.92
C VAL A 158 -6.46 5.44 8.51
N ALA A 159 -7.15 6.53 8.18
CA ALA A 159 -8.53 6.75 8.59
C ALA A 159 -9.47 5.62 8.14
N ARG A 160 -9.35 5.20 6.86
CA ARG A 160 -10.12 4.08 6.31
C ARG A 160 -9.79 2.76 6.99
N LEU A 161 -8.51 2.46 7.19
CA LEU A 161 -8.06 1.23 7.82
C LEU A 161 -8.56 1.12 9.27
N ARG A 162 -8.49 2.20 10.05
CA ARG A 162 -8.98 2.19 11.44
C ARG A 162 -10.47 1.89 11.52
N LEU A 163 -11.27 2.52 10.68
CA LEU A 163 -12.72 2.34 10.71
C LEU A 163 -13.17 1.03 10.06
N GLY A 164 -12.43 0.56 9.06
CA GLY A 164 -12.62 -0.75 8.45
C GLY A 164 -12.17 -1.92 9.32
N GLY A 165 -11.73 -1.69 10.57
CA GLY A 165 -11.34 -2.76 11.49
C GLY A 165 -9.98 -3.41 11.19
N TYR A 166 -9.16 -2.81 10.33
CA TYR A 166 -7.80 -3.29 10.08
C TYR A 166 -6.93 -3.07 11.32
N SER A 167 -5.99 -3.99 11.55
CA SER A 167 -5.08 -3.96 12.70
C SER A 167 -3.61 -3.90 12.32
N LEU A 168 -3.27 -4.02 11.04
CA LEU A 168 -1.90 -3.96 10.55
C LEU A 168 -1.81 -3.11 9.29
N LEU A 169 -0.97 -2.07 9.33
CA LEU A 169 -0.49 -1.34 8.15
C LEU A 169 1.00 -1.62 7.99
N ASP A 170 1.33 -2.52 7.07
CA ASP A 170 2.70 -2.89 6.71
C ASP A 170 3.27 -1.88 5.71
N ALA A 171 4.44 -1.37 6.01
CA ALA A 171 5.19 -0.42 5.18
C ALA A 171 6.49 -1.02 4.63
N GLN A 172 6.67 -2.35 4.78
CA GLN A 172 7.82 -3.18 4.42
C GLN A 172 9.13 -2.74 5.08
N PHE A 173 9.60 -1.53 4.76
CA PHE A 173 10.81 -0.92 5.28
C PHE A 173 10.51 0.40 5.99
N GLN A 174 11.30 0.68 7.03
CA GLN A 174 11.34 2.02 7.58
C GLN A 174 12.05 2.96 6.60
N THR A 175 11.50 4.15 6.41
CA THR A 175 12.14 5.22 5.63
C THR A 175 12.09 6.53 6.39
N ALA A 176 13.00 7.47 6.08
CA ALA A 176 12.98 8.81 6.68
C ALA A 176 11.65 9.53 6.41
N HIS A 177 11.03 9.30 5.24
CA HIS A 177 9.71 9.82 4.92
C HIS A 177 8.64 9.23 5.85
N LEU A 178 8.62 7.91 6.05
CA LEU A 178 7.58 7.26 6.86
C LEU A 178 7.79 7.43 8.37
N ALA A 179 9.02 7.66 8.83
CA ALA A 179 9.34 7.89 10.23
C ALA A 179 8.54 9.04 10.85
N GLN A 180 8.21 10.07 10.05
CA GLN A 180 7.40 11.21 10.51
C GLN A 180 5.96 10.82 10.92
N PHE A 181 5.49 9.61 10.55
CA PHE A 181 4.16 9.10 10.87
C PHE A 181 4.14 8.11 12.04
N GLY A 182 5.28 7.95 12.74
CA GLY A 182 5.41 7.02 13.85
C GLY A 182 5.68 5.58 13.43
N THR A 183 6.11 5.38 12.18
CA THR A 183 6.51 4.07 11.66
C THR A 183 7.63 3.49 12.51
N GLN A 184 7.53 2.21 12.83
CA GLN A 184 8.45 1.47 13.71
C GLN A 184 8.98 0.23 12.99
N GLU A 185 10.20 -0.17 13.32
CA GLU A 185 10.75 -1.45 12.91
C GLU A 185 10.45 -2.51 13.96
N VAL A 186 9.93 -3.66 13.52
CA VAL A 186 9.67 -4.81 14.38
C VAL A 186 10.45 -6.03 13.88
N PRO A 187 11.02 -6.86 14.78
CA PRO A 187 11.64 -8.11 14.36
C PRO A 187 10.66 -9.02 13.62
N ARG A 188 11.14 -9.75 12.62
CA ARG A 188 10.35 -10.68 11.79
C ARG A 188 9.41 -11.57 12.60
N ALA A 189 9.89 -12.15 13.70
CA ALA A 189 9.07 -13.00 14.57
C ALA A 189 7.88 -12.24 15.18
N ALA A 190 8.09 -11.00 15.65
CA ALA A 190 7.03 -10.15 16.17
C ALA A 190 6.04 -9.72 15.08
N TYR A 191 6.56 -9.38 13.89
CA TYR A 191 5.73 -9.07 12.72
C TYR A 191 4.83 -10.24 12.32
N ARG A 192 5.34 -11.47 12.26
CA ARG A 192 4.53 -12.66 11.92
C ARG A 192 3.35 -12.83 12.88
N GLY A 193 3.57 -12.61 14.18
CA GLY A 193 2.48 -12.63 15.16
C GLY A 193 1.45 -11.50 14.95
N LEU A 194 1.88 -10.30 14.52
CA LEU A 194 0.96 -9.22 14.14
C LEU A 194 0.15 -9.57 12.89
N LEU A 195 0.83 -10.12 11.88
CA LEU A 195 0.23 -10.52 10.61
C LEU A 195 -0.80 -11.64 10.81
N GLU A 196 -0.47 -12.71 11.52
CA GLU A 196 -1.39 -13.81 11.82
C GLU A 196 -2.68 -13.32 12.50
N ARG A 197 -2.55 -12.43 13.50
CA ARG A 197 -3.71 -11.83 14.18
C ARG A 197 -4.55 -10.96 13.26
N ALA A 198 -3.91 -10.22 12.35
CA ALA A 198 -4.59 -9.36 11.39
C ALA A 198 -5.34 -10.19 10.33
N LEU A 199 -4.71 -11.23 9.79
CA LEU A 199 -5.31 -12.14 8.81
C LEU A 199 -6.51 -12.93 9.38
N ALA A 200 -6.52 -13.19 10.68
CA ALA A 200 -7.61 -13.90 11.37
C ALA A 200 -8.91 -13.08 11.51
N LYS A 201 -8.90 -11.80 11.13
CA LYS A 201 -10.07 -10.90 11.19
C LYS A 201 -10.36 -10.35 9.79
N PRO A 202 -11.63 -10.07 9.45
CA PRO A 202 -11.94 -9.32 8.24
C PRO A 202 -11.58 -7.84 8.42
N GLY A 203 -11.06 -7.23 7.35
CA GLY A 203 -11.03 -5.78 7.17
C GLY A 203 -12.08 -5.37 6.15
N ASP A 204 -12.74 -4.24 6.39
CA ASP A 204 -13.74 -3.67 5.49
C ASP A 204 -13.19 -2.41 4.80
N TRP A 205 -12.61 -2.58 3.63
CA TRP A 205 -12.13 -1.47 2.81
C TRP A 205 -13.28 -0.53 2.40
N ALA A 206 -14.47 -1.08 2.18
CA ALA A 206 -15.64 -0.40 1.65
C ALA A 206 -16.49 0.28 2.75
N ILE A 207 -16.00 0.38 3.99
CA ILE A 207 -16.71 0.93 5.16
C ILE A 207 -17.36 2.30 4.93
N TRP A 208 -16.80 3.11 4.02
CA TRP A 208 -17.28 4.44 3.68
C TRP A 208 -18.20 4.49 2.45
N GLY A 209 -18.38 3.38 1.75
CA GLY A 209 -19.01 3.31 0.43
C GLY A 209 -18.11 3.89 -0.68
N PRO A 210 -18.33 3.48 -1.94
CA PRO A 210 -17.55 3.98 -3.08
C PRO A 210 -17.88 5.44 -3.41
N ASP A 211 -19.12 5.90 -3.20
CA ASP A 211 -19.61 7.21 -3.65
C ASP A 211 -19.51 8.32 -2.60
N ARG A 212 -18.94 8.04 -1.43
CA ARG A 212 -18.86 9.01 -0.33
C ARG A 212 -17.40 9.35 -0.04
N PRO A 213 -16.82 10.37 -0.71
CA PRO A 213 -15.48 10.82 -0.38
C PRO A 213 -15.45 11.27 1.08
N LEU A 214 -14.47 10.75 1.82
CA LEU A 214 -14.21 11.14 3.20
C LEU A 214 -13.64 12.55 3.19
N SER A 215 -14.29 13.52 3.85
CA SER A 215 -13.67 14.84 3.99
C SER A 215 -12.44 14.76 4.87
N GLY A 216 -11.51 15.68 4.70
CA GLY A 216 -10.31 15.78 5.52
C GLY A 216 -10.63 15.96 7.01
N ALA A 217 -11.73 16.65 7.34
CA ALA A 217 -12.22 16.75 8.72
C ALA A 217 -12.62 15.39 9.29
N GLN A 218 -13.36 14.58 8.52
CA GLN A 218 -13.74 13.22 8.93
C GLN A 218 -12.53 12.30 9.01
N ALA A 219 -11.59 12.40 8.05
CA ALA A 219 -10.34 11.65 8.06
C ALA A 219 -9.54 11.91 9.34
N VAL A 220 -9.34 13.17 9.70
CA VAL A 220 -8.62 13.52 10.92
C VAL A 220 -9.37 13.11 12.19
N ALA A 221 -10.71 13.20 12.21
CA ALA A 221 -11.51 12.74 13.35
C ALA A 221 -11.45 11.21 13.55
N ALA A 222 -11.21 10.46 12.47
CA ALA A 222 -11.05 9.01 12.49
C ALA A 222 -9.65 8.55 12.93
N LEU A 223 -8.71 9.46 13.24
CA LEU A 223 -7.36 9.14 13.72
C LEU A 223 -7.27 9.15 15.25
N PRO A 224 -6.25 8.51 15.84
CA PRO A 224 -6.08 8.54 17.30
C PRO A 224 -5.97 9.98 17.80
N PRO A 225 -6.56 10.31 18.96
CA PRO A 225 -6.28 11.58 19.61
C PRO A 225 -4.79 11.65 19.95
N ARG A 226 -4.27 12.87 19.96
CA ARG A 226 -2.89 13.13 20.40
C ARG A 226 -2.74 12.95 21.90
#